data_AF-A0A7C3MCX0-F1
#
_entry.id   AF-A0A7C3MCX0-F1
#
_cell.length_a   1.000
_cell.length_b   1.000
_cell.length_c   1.000
_cell.angle_alpha   90.00
_cell.angle_beta   90.00
_cell.angle_gamma   90.00
#
_symmetry.space_group_name_H-M   'P 1'
#
loop_
_entity.id
_entity.type
_entity.pdbx_description
1 polymer ?
#
loop_
_entity_poly.entity_id
_entity_poly.type
_entity_poly.pdbx_seq_one_letter_code
_entity_poly.pdbx_strand_id
1 'polypeptide(L)'
;MVCASVIDKLSRAFLFEPDPKWAEPLRMTFQPWIDKVEIVQLALGAKDSVGVTRLDTFFLGKSLPNYIQMDVDGAEWDVLQGARAILAKAAKLRLSVCTYHRRLDYQRFAKFLGELGFAISHSPGYYLIGVRMPYLRRGVLYASRVG
;
A
#
# COMPACT_ATOMS: atom_id res chain seq x y z
N MET A 1 8.18 2.78 -0.84
CA MET A 1 9.25 2.73 0.20
C MET A 1 8.67 2.97 1.60
N VAL A 2 8.84 2.04 2.56
CA VAL A 2 8.41 2.25 3.96
C VAL A 2 9.30 3.31 4.60
N CYS A 3 8.70 4.28 5.29
CA CYS A 3 9.49 5.30 5.98
C CYS A 3 10.23 4.64 7.16
N ALA A 4 11.56 4.60 7.10
CA ALA A 4 12.35 3.96 8.15
C ALA A 4 12.08 4.55 9.55
N SER A 5 11.71 5.83 9.60
CA SER A 5 11.42 6.56 10.83
C SER A 5 10.22 6.05 11.64
N VAL A 6 9.38 5.16 11.09
CA VAL A 6 8.26 4.55 11.83
C VAL A 6 8.51 3.11 12.24
N ILE A 7 9.57 2.46 11.73
CA ILE A 7 9.82 1.02 11.94
C ILE A 7 9.90 0.70 13.43
N ASP A 8 10.56 1.53 14.23
CA ASP A 8 10.71 1.34 15.68
C ASP A 8 9.37 1.20 16.42
N LYS A 9 8.31 1.82 15.91
CA LYS A 9 6.98 1.80 16.52
C LYS A 9 6.12 0.63 16.07
N LEU A 10 6.56 -0.14 15.07
CA LEU A 10 5.81 -1.28 14.54
C LEU A 10 6.04 -2.52 15.41
N SER A 11 4.98 -3.28 15.66
CA SER A 11 5.08 -4.63 16.23
C SER A 11 5.46 -5.67 15.16
N ARG A 12 4.98 -5.49 13.93
CA ARG A 12 5.28 -6.33 12.75
C ARG A 12 5.09 -5.51 11.47
N ALA A 13 5.90 -5.80 10.45
CA ALA A 13 5.77 -5.26 9.11
C ALA A 13 5.99 -6.36 8.06
N PHE A 14 5.19 -6.33 7.00
CA PHE A 14 5.40 -7.14 5.80
C PHE A 14 5.74 -6.18 4.65
N LEU A 15 6.91 -6.36 4.06
CA LEU A 15 7.39 -5.57 2.93
C LEU A 15 7.36 -6.43 1.67
N PHE A 16 6.43 -6.12 0.77
CA PHE A 16 6.31 -6.83 -0.51
C PHE A 16 7.24 -6.20 -1.54
N GLU A 17 8.16 -6.99 -2.09
CA GLU A 17 9.11 -6.57 -3.13
C GLU A 17 9.37 -7.75 -4.08
N PRO A 18 8.80 -7.73 -5.30
CA PRO A 18 8.96 -8.84 -6.24
C PRO A 18 10.36 -8.92 -6.88
N ASP A 19 11.09 -7.80 -6.98
CA ASP A 19 12.36 -7.79 -7.71
C ASP A 19 13.49 -8.36 -6.82
N PRO A 20 14.09 -9.52 -7.18
CA PRO A 20 15.15 -10.14 -6.39
C PRO A 20 16.35 -9.22 -6.17
N LYS A 21 16.60 -8.24 -7.05
CA LYS A 21 17.74 -7.33 -6.90
C LYS A 21 17.66 -6.49 -5.62
N TRP A 22 16.44 -6.28 -5.11
CA TRP A 22 16.20 -5.52 -3.90
C TRP A 22 16.23 -6.37 -2.63
N ALA A 23 16.22 -7.70 -2.74
CA ALA A 23 16.18 -8.59 -1.58
C ALA A 23 17.36 -8.35 -0.62
N GLU A 24 18.58 -8.30 -1.14
CA GLU A 24 19.78 -8.09 -0.31
C GLU A 24 19.88 -6.66 0.24
N PRO A 25 19.72 -5.59 -0.56
CA PRO A 25 19.67 -4.23 -0.03
C PRO A 25 18.62 -4.04 1.07
N LEU A 26 17.43 -4.62 0.91
CA LEU A 26 16.38 -4.54 1.92
C LEU A 26 16.76 -5.32 3.17
N ARG A 27 17.31 -6.54 3.05
CA ARG A 27 17.79 -7.31 4.22
C ARG A 27 18.83 -6.55 5.03
N MET A 28 19.78 -5.90 4.36
CA MET A 28 20.79 -5.08 5.02
C MET A 28 20.18 -3.83 5.66
N THR A 29 19.24 -3.16 4.97
CA THR A 29 18.54 -1.97 5.49
C THR A 29 17.74 -2.29 6.76
N PHE A 30 17.07 -3.44 6.79
CA PHE A 30 16.18 -3.83 7.87
C PHE A 30 16.82 -4.79 8.88
N GLN A 31 18.13 -5.06 8.77
CA GLN A 31 18.87 -5.96 9.67
C GLN A 31 18.64 -5.67 11.17
N PRO A 32 18.61 -4.39 11.63
CA PRO A 32 18.33 -4.10 13.05
C PRO A 32 16.91 -4.47 13.53
N TRP A 33 16.01 -4.80 12.60
CA TRP A 33 14.59 -5.08 12.87
C TRP A 33 14.13 -6.41 12.27
N ILE A 34 15.05 -7.34 12.03
CA ILE A 34 14.77 -8.63 11.37
C ILE A 34 13.66 -9.45 12.07
N ASP A 35 13.50 -9.30 13.38
CA ASP A 35 12.47 -10.00 14.16
C ASP A 35 11.04 -9.50 13.87
N LYS A 36 10.90 -8.26 13.41
CA LYS A 36 9.58 -7.64 13.13
C LYS A 36 9.35 -7.32 11.67
N VAL A 37 10.37 -7.31 10.81
CA VAL A 37 10.22 -7.01 9.38
C VAL A 37 10.38 -8.29 8.55
N GLU A 38 9.33 -8.66 7.84
CA GLU A 38 9.33 -9.77 6.91
C GLU A 38 9.34 -9.23 5.47
N ILE A 39 10.39 -9.54 4.70
CA ILE A 39 10.46 -9.22 3.28
C ILE A 39 9.79 -10.36 2.50
N VAL A 40 8.69 -10.06 1.83
CA VAL A 40 7.89 -11.00 1.06
C VAL A 40 8.22 -10.81 -0.42
N GLN A 41 8.85 -11.81 -1.03
CA GLN A 41 9.30 -11.74 -2.42
C GLN A 41 8.17 -12.09 -3.41
N LEU A 42 7.08 -11.33 -3.34
CA LEU A 42 5.91 -11.45 -4.21
C LEU A 42 5.40 -10.06 -4.57
N ALA A 43 4.86 -9.93 -5.78
CA ALA A 43 4.07 -8.76 -6.14
C ALA A 43 2.68 -8.85 -5.50
N LEU A 44 2.06 -7.71 -5.26
CA LEU A 44 0.65 -7.63 -4.88
C LEU A 44 -0.21 -7.35 -6.12
N GLY A 45 -1.36 -7.99 -6.22
CA GLY A 45 -2.26 -7.77 -7.35
C GLY A 45 -3.71 -8.21 -7.08
N ALA A 46 -4.54 -8.11 -8.12
CA ALA A 46 -5.97 -8.40 -8.04
C ALA A 46 -6.32 -9.90 -8.10
N LYS A 47 -5.37 -10.75 -8.52
CA LYS A 47 -5.52 -12.21 -8.68
C LYS A 47 -4.22 -12.89 -8.26
N ASP A 48 -4.34 -14.07 -7.66
CA ASP A 48 -3.19 -14.91 -7.33
C ASP A 48 -2.65 -15.57 -8.61
N SER A 49 -1.33 -15.58 -8.77
CA SER A 49 -0.62 -16.27 -9.85
C SER A 49 0.83 -16.53 -9.44
N VAL A 50 1.63 -17.11 -10.34
CA VAL A 50 3.07 -17.30 -10.08
C VAL A 50 3.72 -15.93 -9.86
N GLY A 51 4.28 -15.72 -8.66
CA GLY A 51 4.95 -14.47 -8.28
C GLY A 51 4.03 -13.31 -7.87
N VAL A 52 2.71 -13.49 -7.88
CA VAL A 52 1.73 -12.46 -7.49
C VAL A 52 0.75 -13.03 -6.48
N THR A 53 0.49 -12.30 -5.40
CA THR A 53 -0.54 -12.66 -4.42
C THR A 53 -1.51 -11.52 -4.17
N ARG A 54 -2.77 -11.86 -3.90
CA ARG A 54 -3.73 -10.93 -3.33
C ARG A 54 -3.42 -10.73 -1.87
N LEU A 55 -3.61 -9.50 -1.38
CA LEU A 55 -3.44 -9.20 0.04
C LEU A 55 -4.39 -10.05 0.90
N ASP A 56 -5.63 -10.24 0.43
CA ASP A 56 -6.62 -11.12 1.07
C ASP A 56 -6.12 -12.56 1.22
N THR A 57 -5.42 -13.10 0.21
CA THR A 57 -4.84 -14.45 0.24
C THR A 57 -3.67 -14.51 1.23
N PHE A 58 -2.77 -13.54 1.20
CA PHE A 58 -1.61 -13.50 2.11
C PHE A 58 -1.98 -13.46 3.59
N PHE A 59 -3.06 -12.73 3.93
CA PHE A 59 -3.54 -12.60 5.31
C PHE A 59 -4.57 -13.65 5.74
N LEU A 60 -4.84 -14.66 4.91
CA LEU A 60 -5.73 -15.75 5.29
C LEU A 60 -5.17 -16.50 6.52
N GLY A 61 -5.94 -16.57 7.60
CA GLY A 61 -5.51 -17.19 8.87
C GLY A 61 -4.50 -16.36 9.69
N LYS A 62 -4.19 -15.12 9.27
CA LYS A 62 -3.31 -14.19 10.00
C LYS A 62 -4.12 -13.07 10.67
N SER A 63 -3.52 -12.40 11.64
CA SER A 63 -4.04 -11.14 12.16
C SER A 63 -4.04 -10.07 11.07
N LEU A 64 -5.16 -9.38 10.88
CA LEU A 64 -5.27 -8.31 9.88
C LEU A 64 -4.36 -7.12 10.24
N PRO A 65 -3.79 -6.42 9.24
CA PRO A 65 -3.04 -5.22 9.49
C PRO A 65 -3.98 -4.09 9.94
N ASN A 66 -3.45 -3.16 10.73
CA ASN A 66 -4.14 -1.91 11.09
C ASN A 66 -3.64 -0.71 10.27
N TYR A 67 -2.60 -0.91 9.46
CA TYR A 67 -2.02 0.09 8.58
C TYR A 67 -1.53 -0.55 7.27
N ILE A 68 -1.81 0.07 6.13
CA ILE A 68 -1.31 -0.33 4.81
C ILE A 68 -0.70 0.90 4.13
N GLN A 69 0.55 0.81 3.70
CA GLN A 69 1.20 1.81 2.86
C GLN A 69 1.36 1.25 1.44
N MET A 70 1.00 2.03 0.43
CA MET A 70 1.04 1.62 -0.98
C MET A 70 1.75 2.65 -1.83
N ASP A 71 2.87 2.22 -2.41
CA ASP A 71 3.57 2.88 -3.51
C ASP A 71 4.16 1.76 -4.36
N VAL A 72 3.44 1.39 -5.41
CA VAL A 72 3.63 0.15 -6.18
C VAL A 72 3.62 0.43 -7.68
N ASP A 73 4.18 1.59 -8.06
CA ASP A 73 4.43 2.00 -9.44
C ASP A 73 3.22 1.87 -10.39
N GLY A 74 2.04 2.29 -9.90
CA GLY A 74 0.83 2.32 -10.71
C GLY A 74 -0.05 1.06 -10.60
N ALA A 75 0.34 0.07 -9.79
CA ALA A 75 -0.45 -1.13 -9.50
C ALA A 75 -1.44 -0.94 -8.33
N GLU A 76 -1.58 0.27 -7.78
CA GLU A 76 -2.34 0.52 -6.54
C GLU A 76 -3.79 0.05 -6.67
N TRP A 77 -4.40 0.24 -7.84
CA TRP A 77 -5.76 -0.23 -8.07
C TRP A 77 -5.89 -1.75 -7.94
N ASP A 78 -4.94 -2.50 -8.50
CA ASP A 78 -4.99 -3.96 -8.49
C ASP A 78 -4.75 -4.50 -7.07
N VAL A 79 -3.87 -3.85 -6.31
CA VAL A 79 -3.66 -4.15 -4.89
C VAL A 79 -4.93 -3.87 -4.07
N LEU A 80 -5.61 -2.73 -4.29
CA LEU A 80 -6.89 -2.43 -3.64
C LEU A 80 -7.96 -3.48 -3.96
N GLN A 81 -7.99 -3.96 -5.21
CA GLN A 81 -8.90 -5.02 -5.63
C GLN A 81 -8.58 -6.37 -4.98
N GLY A 82 -7.29 -6.68 -4.80
CA GLY A 82 -6.81 -7.86 -4.09
C GLY A 82 -6.91 -7.78 -2.56
N ALA A 83 -7.32 -6.65 -2.01
CA ALA A 83 -7.47 -6.40 -0.56
C ALA A 83 -8.92 -6.20 -0.12
N ARG A 84 -9.91 -6.52 -0.98
CA ARG A 84 -11.33 -6.21 -0.73
C ARG A 84 -11.84 -6.81 0.57
N ALA A 85 -11.48 -8.05 0.91
CA ALA A 85 -11.93 -8.68 2.13
C ALA A 85 -11.33 -8.01 3.38
N ILE A 86 -10.04 -7.65 3.35
CA ILE A 86 -9.38 -6.90 4.43
C ILE A 86 -10.02 -5.53 4.60
N LEU A 87 -10.22 -4.78 3.51
CA LEU A 87 -10.83 -3.45 3.52
C LEU A 87 -12.28 -3.47 4.06
N ALA A 88 -13.02 -4.55 3.80
CA ALA A 88 -14.38 -4.73 4.31
C ALA A 88 -14.40 -5.13 5.80
N LYS A 89 -13.51 -6.03 6.23
CA LYS A 89 -13.55 -6.67 7.56
C LYS A 89 -12.79 -5.92 8.64
N ALA A 90 -11.74 -5.18 8.31
CA ALA A 90 -10.90 -4.54 9.31
C ALA A 90 -11.66 -3.42 10.02
N ALA A 91 -11.94 -3.60 11.32
CA ALA A 91 -12.65 -2.62 12.14
C ALA A 91 -11.87 -1.31 12.28
N LYS A 92 -10.53 -1.41 12.42
CA LYS A 92 -9.62 -0.28 12.52
C LYS A 92 -8.51 -0.43 11.50
N LEU A 93 -8.58 0.37 10.43
CA LEU A 93 -7.60 0.33 9.34
C LEU A 93 -7.32 1.73 8.83
N ARG A 94 -6.03 2.01 8.64
CA ARG A 94 -5.54 3.24 8.00
C ARG A 94 -4.76 2.89 6.75
N LEU A 95 -4.88 3.70 5.72
CA LEU A 95 -4.13 3.56 4.49
C LEU A 95 -3.43 4.86 4.14
N SER A 96 -2.24 4.74 3.57
CA SER A 96 -1.59 5.77 2.77
C SER A 96 -1.32 5.19 1.38
N VAL A 97 -1.94 5.78 0.35
CA VAL A 97 -1.87 5.27 -1.03
C VAL A 97 -1.38 6.40 -1.91
N CYS A 98 -0.27 6.20 -2.63
CA CYS A 98 0.15 7.20 -3.61
C CYS A 98 -0.86 7.28 -4.76
N THR A 99 -1.06 8.49 -5.28
CA THR A 99 -2.09 8.79 -6.30
C THR A 99 -1.53 9.60 -7.46
N TYR A 100 -0.21 9.67 -7.56
CA TYR A 100 0.48 10.45 -8.59
C TYR A 100 0.84 9.62 -9.84
N HIS A 101 0.79 8.29 -9.79
CA HIS A 101 1.18 7.43 -10.92
C HIS A 101 0.24 7.57 -12.14
N ARG A 102 -1.08 7.64 -11.93
CA ARG A 102 -2.05 7.89 -13.01
C ARG A 102 -2.96 9.08 -12.69
N ARG A 103 -3.42 9.74 -13.77
CA ARG A 103 -4.17 11.01 -13.70
C ARG A 103 -5.43 10.95 -12.81
N LEU A 104 -6.10 9.79 -12.75
CA LEU A 104 -7.39 9.63 -12.08
C LEU A 104 -7.33 8.74 -10.83
N ASP A 105 -6.13 8.40 -10.34
CA ASP A 105 -5.97 7.48 -9.21
C ASP A 105 -6.62 8.04 -7.94
N TYR A 106 -6.39 9.32 -7.63
CA TYR A 106 -7.03 9.95 -6.47
C TYR A 106 -8.56 9.83 -6.51
N GLN A 107 -9.20 10.23 -7.61
CA GLN A 107 -10.65 10.19 -7.73
C GLN A 107 -11.18 8.75 -7.63
N ARG A 108 -10.49 7.81 -8.30
CA ARG A 108 -10.88 6.39 -8.31
C ARG A 108 -10.78 5.77 -6.93
N PHE A 109 -9.67 5.99 -6.23
CA PHE A 109 -9.41 5.38 -4.93
C PHE A 109 -10.26 6.03 -3.84
N ALA A 110 -10.42 7.37 -3.88
CA ALA A 110 -11.29 8.09 -2.96
C ALA A 110 -12.74 7.62 -3.06
N LYS A 111 -13.26 7.45 -4.29
CA LYS A 111 -14.60 6.91 -4.50
C LYS A 111 -14.72 5.49 -3.94
N PHE A 112 -13.84 4.59 -4.33
CA PHE A 112 -13.88 3.18 -3.91
C PHE A 112 -13.76 3.01 -2.39
N LEU A 113 -12.79 3.66 -1.74
CA LEU A 113 -12.60 3.57 -0.30
C LEU A 113 -13.72 4.31 0.46
N GLY A 114 -14.23 5.42 -0.09
CA GLY A 114 -15.36 6.16 0.47
C GLY A 114 -16.65 5.32 0.46
N GLU A 115 -16.94 4.61 -0.63
CA GLU A 115 -18.08 3.67 -0.75
C GLU A 115 -18.00 2.53 0.26
N LEU A 116 -16.79 2.13 0.68
CA LEU A 116 -16.58 1.16 1.74
C LEU A 116 -16.78 1.76 3.14
N GLY A 117 -16.87 3.08 3.29
CA GLY A 117 -17.04 3.77 4.57
C GLY A 117 -15.73 4.24 5.22
N PHE A 118 -14.67 4.47 4.43
CA PHE A 118 -13.47 5.15 4.94
C PHE A 118 -13.64 6.67 4.89
N ALA A 119 -13.17 7.37 5.93
CA ALA A 119 -12.93 8.80 5.84
C ALA A 119 -11.70 9.06 4.97
N ILE A 120 -11.80 9.96 4.00
CA ILE A 120 -10.76 10.23 3.00
C ILE A 120 -10.16 11.62 3.23
N SER A 121 -8.84 11.71 3.20
CA SER A 121 -8.09 12.97 3.10
C SER A 121 -6.88 12.78 2.20
N HIS A 122 -6.04 13.80 2.03
CA HIS A 122 -4.87 13.73 1.16
C HIS A 122 -3.73 14.61 1.65
N SER A 123 -2.52 14.37 1.15
CA SER A 123 -1.36 15.24 1.37
C SER A 123 -1.60 16.65 0.80
N PRO A 124 -1.02 17.70 1.41
CA PRO A 124 -1.03 19.03 0.81
C PRO A 124 -0.22 19.05 -0.50
N GLY A 125 -0.45 20.08 -1.31
CA GLY A 125 0.26 20.28 -2.58
C GLY A 125 -0.16 19.30 -3.69
N TYR A 126 0.63 19.33 -4.77
CA TYR A 126 0.43 18.55 -5.98
C TYR A 126 1.76 18.15 -6.61
N TYR A 127 1.77 17.03 -7.32
CA TYR A 127 2.84 16.63 -8.22
C TYR A 127 2.47 17.08 -9.63
N LEU A 128 3.41 17.70 -10.35
CA LEU A 128 3.29 17.99 -11.77
C LEU A 128 4.00 16.87 -12.54
N ILE A 129 3.21 15.95 -13.13
CA ILE A 129 3.76 14.77 -13.82
C ILE A 129 3.32 14.75 -15.27
N GLY A 130 4.30 14.53 -16.15
CA GLY A 130 4.16 14.49 -17.60
C GLY A 130 4.88 15.66 -18.28
N VAL A 131 5.60 15.40 -19.37
CA VAL A 131 6.37 16.43 -20.09
C VAL A 131 5.52 17.13 -21.16
N ARG A 132 4.68 16.39 -21.89
CA ARG A 132 3.82 16.93 -22.96
C ARG A 132 2.40 17.25 -22.52
N MET A 133 1.90 16.58 -21.50
CA MET A 133 0.58 16.82 -20.89
C MET A 133 0.74 16.76 -19.37
N PRO A 134 1.33 17.82 -18.77
CA PRO A 134 1.50 17.87 -17.34
C PRO A 134 0.14 17.97 -16.66
N TYR A 135 -0.17 17.02 -15.78
CA TYR A 135 -1.35 17.08 -14.93
C TYR A 135 -0.91 17.27 -13.48
N LEU A 136 -1.60 18.17 -12.77
CA LEU A 136 -1.51 18.25 -11.31
C LEU A 136 -2.20 17.03 -10.71
N ARG A 137 -1.47 16.28 -9.89
CA ARG A 137 -1.95 15.07 -9.23
C ARG A 137 -1.74 15.19 -7.73
N ARG A 138 -2.70 14.69 -6.95
CA ARG A 138 -2.50 14.55 -5.50
C ARG A 138 -1.35 13.58 -5.25
N GLY A 139 -0.58 13.83 -4.20
CA GLY A 139 0.54 12.97 -3.82
C GLY A 139 0.05 11.68 -3.21
N VAL A 140 -0.44 11.77 -1.97
CA VAL A 140 -0.89 10.63 -1.19
C VAL A 140 -2.34 10.83 -0.78
N LEU A 141 -3.16 9.80 -0.97
CA LEU A 141 -4.48 9.67 -0.37
C LEU A 141 -4.34 8.97 0.98
N TYR A 142 -4.97 9.54 2.00
CA TYR A 142 -5.12 8.91 3.29
C TYR A 142 -6.56 8.43 3.45
N ALA A 143 -6.73 7.18 3.86
CA ALA A 143 -8.02 6.62 4.21
C ALA A 143 -7.98 6.10 5.64
N SER A 144 -9.02 6.37 6.43
CA SER A 144 -9.09 5.87 7.80
C SER A 144 -10.48 5.39 8.17
N ARG A 145 -10.53 4.22 8.79
CA ARG A 145 -11.67 3.73 9.54
C ARG A 145 -11.23 3.56 10.99
N VAL A 146 -11.88 4.30 11.87
CA VAL A 146 -11.69 4.19 13.32
C VAL A 146 -13.00 3.59 13.80
N GLY A 147 -12.98 2.31 14.14
CA GLY A 147 -14.11 1.62 14.74
C GLY A 147 -14.44 2.16 16.13
#